data_AF-A0A356WZT7-F1
#
_entry.id   AF-A0A356WZT7-F1
#
_cell.length_a   1.000
_cell.length_b   1.000
_cell.length_c   1.000
_cell.angle_alpha   90.00
_cell.angle_beta   90.00
_cell.angle_gamma   90.00
#
_symmetry.space_group_name_H-M   'P 1'
#
loop_
_entity.id
_entity.type
_entity.pdbx_description
1 polymer ?
#
loop_
_entity_poly.entity_id
_entity_poly.type
_entity_poly.pdbx_seq_one_letter_code
_entity_poly.pdbx_strand_id
1 'polypeptide(L)' 'AVVARDLETTGHEIISAVHPHPTLSEAVMEAVAEAYNEGVHLGTPVKK' A
#
# COMPACT_ATOMS: atom_id res chain seq x y z
N ALA A 1 2.94 -10.17 0.46
CA ALA A 1 2.55 -10.34 1.88
C ALA A 1 3.51 -11.22 2.67
N VAL A 2 3.91 -12.40 2.17
CA VAL A 2 4.77 -13.34 2.92
C VAL A 2 6.08 -12.68 3.40
N VAL A 3 6.93 -12.22 2.48
CA VAL A 3 8.20 -11.56 2.82
C VAL A 3 8.03 -10.32 3.71
N ALA A 4 7.02 -9.48 3.45
CA ALA A 4 6.76 -8.28 4.25
C ALA A 4 6.36 -8.61 5.70
N ARG A 5 5.69 -9.75 5.93
CA ARG A 5 5.36 -10.23 7.28
C ARG A 5 6.57 -10.85 7.95
N ASP A 6 7.33 -11.67 7.22
CA ASP A 6 8.52 -12.35 7.75
C ASP A 6 9.62 -11.34 8.16
N LEU A 7 9.71 -10.21 7.46
CA LEU A 7 10.62 -9.11 7.77
C LEU A 7 9.99 -8.05 8.69
N GLU A 8 8.78 -8.29 9.21
CA GLU A 8 8.06 -7.38 10.11
C GLU A 8 7.93 -5.95 9.55
N THR A 9 7.78 -5.84 8.23
CA THR A 9 7.63 -4.56 7.52
C THR A 9 6.33 -3.85 7.91
N THR A 10 6.42 -2.55 8.10
CA THR A 10 5.29 -1.69 8.42
C THR A 10 4.47 -1.35 7.17
N GLY A 11 3.21 -0.94 7.39
CA GLY A 11 2.36 -0.49 6.28
C GLY A 11 2.91 0.72 5.54
N HIS A 12 3.57 1.65 6.24
CA HIS A 12 4.19 2.82 5.63
C HIS A 12 5.38 2.46 4.74
N GLU A 13 6.16 1.45 5.11
CA GLU A 13 7.24 0.93 4.26
C GLU A 13 6.71 0.26 3.00
N ILE A 14 5.56 -0.43 3.09
CA ILE A 14 4.87 -0.99 1.91
C ILE A 14 4.38 0.14 0.99
N ILE A 15 3.76 1.19 1.54
CA ILE A 15 3.28 2.33 0.74
C ILE A 15 4.43 3.08 0.07
N SER A 16 5.53 3.28 0.81
CA SER A 16 6.69 4.06 0.33
C SER A 16 7.58 3.29 -0.65
N ALA A 17 7.46 1.97 -0.72
CA ALA A 17 8.24 1.15 -1.64
C ALA A 17 7.80 1.36 -3.10
N VAL A 18 8.76 1.35 -4.03
CA VAL A 18 8.48 1.51 -5.45
C VAL A 18 7.84 0.25 -6.01
N HIS A 19 6.55 0.32 -6.31
CA HIS A 19 5.82 -0.71 -7.02
C HIS A 19 5.77 -0.36 -8.51
N PRO A 20 6.25 -1.22 -9.43
CA PRO A 20 6.21 -0.92 -10.85
C PRO A 20 4.78 -0.73 -11.36
N HIS A 21 4.57 0.25 -12.24
CA HIS A 21 3.29 0.53 -12.89
C HIS A 21 3.37 0.26 -14.40
N PRO A 22 2.35 -0.34 -15.03
CA PRO A 22 1.12 -0.92 -14.45
C PRO A 22 1.32 -2.38 -14.05
N THR A 23 1.08 -2.73 -12.79
CA THR A 23 1.18 -4.14 -12.34
C THR A 23 0.21 -4.49 -11.23
N LEU A 24 -0.10 -5.79 -11.07
CA LEU A 24 -0.89 -6.28 -9.93
C LEU A 24 -0.26 -6.00 -8.56
N SER A 25 1.06 -5.76 -8.50
CA SER A 25 1.72 -5.45 -7.24
C SER A 25 1.27 -4.10 -6.67
N GLU A 26 0.81 -3.17 -7.52
CA GLU A 26 0.27 -1.88 -7.09
C GLU A 26 -1.00 -2.04 -6.24
N ALA A 27 -1.81 -3.08 -6.50
CA ALA A 27 -3.00 -3.36 -5.71
C ALA A 27 -2.68 -3.74 -4.25
N VAL A 28 -1.50 -4.32 -3.99
CA VAL A 28 -1.05 -4.61 -2.62
C VAL A 28 -0.68 -3.32 -1.89
N MET A 29 0.00 -2.41 -2.57
CA MET A 29 0.32 -1.09 -2.03
C MET A 29 -0.95 -0.27 -1.76
N GLU A 30 -1.87 -0.22 -2.72
CA GLU A 30 -3.15 0.49 -2.58
C GLU A 30 -4.02 -0.09 -1.46
N ALA A 31 -4.10 -1.42 -1.31
CA ALA A 31 -4.84 -2.02 -0.20
C ALA A 31 -4.31 -1.59 1.18
N VAL A 32 -2.99 -1.36 1.30
CA VAL A 32 -2.37 -0.85 2.53
C VAL A 32 -2.64 0.64 2.68
N ALA A 33 -2.47 1.44 1.62
CA ALA A 33 -2.76 2.87 1.62
C ALA A 33 -4.22 3.17 2.01
N GLU A 34 -5.19 2.39 1.51
CA GLU A 34 -6.60 2.48 1.88
C GLU A 34 -6.81 2.21 3.39
N ALA A 35 -6.10 1.25 3.98
CA ALA A 35 -6.16 1.00 5.43
C ALA A 35 -5.66 2.20 6.27
N TYR A 36 -4.78 3.04 5.71
CA TYR A 36 -4.29 4.27 6.36
C TYR A 36 -5.05 5.55 5.98
N ASN A 37 -6.05 5.46 5.10
CA ASN A 37 -6.73 6.61 4.49
C ASN A 37 -5.84 7.51 3.63
N GLU A 38 -4.88 6.88 2.95
CA GLU A 38 -3.93 7.50 2.01
C GLU A 38 -4.11 6.97 0.57
N GLY A 39 -4.99 5.98 0.36
CA GLY A 39 -5.29 5.41 -0.95
C GLY A 39 -5.98 6.39 -1.88
N VAL A 40 -5.71 6.27 -3.19
CA VAL A 40 -6.18 7.24 -4.20
C VAL A 40 -7.10 6.60 -5.25
N HIS A 41 -7.13 5.27 -5.34
CA HIS A 41 -7.82 4.56 -6.43
C HIS A 41 -9.19 3.98 -6.06
N LEU A 42 -9.54 3.82 -4.76
CA LEU A 42 -10.76 3.13 -4.33
C LEU A 42 -11.74 3.98 -3.49
N GLY A 43 -11.36 5.20 -3.11
CA GLY A 43 -12.30 6.21 -2.60
C GLY A 43 -12.29 6.42 -1.08
N THR A 44 -11.24 5.99 -0.37
CA THR A 44 -11.09 6.38 1.04
C THR A 44 -10.95 7.91 1.17
N PRO A 45 -11.66 8.56 2.12
CA PRO A 45 -11.55 10.00 2.31
C PRO A 45 -10.12 10.38 2.70
N VAL A 46 -9.45 11.12 1.82
CA VAL A 46 -8.11 11.67 2.05
C VAL A 46 -8.10 12.41 3.39
N LYS A 47 -7.19 12.02 4.29
CA LYS A 47 -6.91 12.78 5.51
C LYS A 47 -6.63 14.24 5.13
N LYS A 48 -7.47 15.16 5.59
CA LYS A 48 -7.26 16.61 5.46
C LYS A 48 -6.11 17.08 6.33
#